data_AF-A0A3B9Z7C0-F1
#
_entry.id   AF-A0A3B9Z7C0-F1
#
_cell.length_a   1.000
_cell.length_b   1.000
_cell.length_c   1.000
_cell.angle_alpha   90.00
_cell.angle_beta   90.00
_cell.angle_gamma   90.00
#
_symmetry.space_group_name_H-M   'P 1'
#
loop_
_entity.id
_entity.type
_entity.pdbx_description
1 polymer ?
#
loop_
_entity_poly.entity_id
_entity_poly.type
_entity_poly.pdbx_seq_one_letter_code
_entity_poly.pdbx_strand_id
1 'polypeptide(L)'
;MAKITMSDMYCTQCGRKNIPIPRNKGREREPGHLKNMYCLYCQKKTNMVEVREFGSGYTLEDFELEFKLHNFNKDGTRKLRWSDFRIHVNNNGGVLD
;
A
#
# COMPACT_ATOMS: atom_id res chain seq x y z
N MET A 1 6.20 19.20 -20.62
CA MET A 1 7.09 18.62 -19.58
C MET A 1 6.33 17.56 -18.80
N ALA A 2 6.92 16.39 -18.55
CA ALA A 2 6.31 15.39 -17.66
C ALA A 2 6.45 15.87 -16.21
N LYS A 3 5.33 15.95 -15.47
CA LYS A 3 5.35 16.25 -14.04
C LYS A 3 5.78 14.99 -13.28
N ILE A 4 6.85 15.10 -12.49
CA ILE A 4 7.31 14.04 -11.58
C ILE A 4 6.66 14.25 -10.22
N THR A 5 6.16 13.17 -9.63
CA THR A 5 5.65 13.11 -8.26
C THR A 5 6.47 12.07 -7.49
N MET A 6 6.57 12.23 -6.16
CA MET A 6 7.17 11.23 -5.29
C MET A 6 6.07 10.39 -4.67
N SER A 7 6.21 9.07 -4.73
CA SER A 7 5.34 8.14 -4.03
C SER A 7 6.10 7.48 -2.89
N ASP A 8 5.49 7.48 -1.71
CA ASP A 8 5.96 6.72 -0.57
C ASP A 8 5.60 5.25 -0.73
N MET A 9 6.48 4.37 -0.24
CA MET A 9 6.35 2.94 -0.44
C MET A 9 6.38 2.25 0.92
N TYR A 10 5.29 1.60 1.33
CA TYR A 10 5.17 0.97 2.65
C TYR A 10 5.14 -0.55 2.54
N CYS A 11 5.96 -1.22 3.33
CA CYS A 11 6.11 -2.67 3.28
C CYS A 11 4.87 -3.40 3.81
N THR A 12 4.28 -4.28 3.02
CA THR A 12 3.11 -5.08 3.43
C THR A 12 3.43 -6.18 4.44
N GLN A 13 4.70 -6.37 4.79
CA GLN A 13 5.15 -7.39 5.73
C GLN A 13 5.58 -6.82 7.08
N CYS A 14 6.20 -5.64 7.10
CA CYS A 14 6.70 -5.05 8.34
C CYS A 14 6.11 -3.67 8.67
N GLY A 15 5.24 -3.13 7.81
CA GLY A 15 4.57 -1.85 8.05
C GLY A 15 5.45 -0.62 7.80
N ARG A 16 6.77 -0.79 7.64
CA ARG A 16 7.71 0.33 7.58
C ARG A 16 7.74 1.00 6.21
N LYS A 17 7.89 2.33 6.22
CA LYS A 17 8.19 3.15 5.04
C LYS A 17 9.56 2.78 4.49
N ASN A 18 9.61 2.44 3.21
CA ASN A 18 10.80 2.10 2.45
C ASN A 18 11.25 3.30 1.59
N ILE A 19 12.22 3.08 0.70
CA ILE A 19 12.71 4.12 -0.23
C ILE A 19 11.53 4.60 -1.11
N PRO A 20 11.22 5.92 -1.12
CA PRO A 20 10.22 6.49 -2.00
C PRO A 20 10.67 6.46 -3.46
N ILE A 21 9.74 6.40 -4.40
CA ILE A 21 10.05 6.30 -5.82
C ILE A 21 9.48 7.46 -6.62
N PRO A 22 10.24 8.01 -7.59
CA PRO A 22 9.73 9.00 -8.51
C PRO A 22 8.76 8.34 -9.50
N ARG A 23 7.63 9.01 -9.76
CA ARG A 23 6.63 8.60 -10.74
C ARG A 23 6.35 9.71 -11.72
N ASN A 24 6.22 9.33 -12.99
CA ASN A 24 5.66 10.21 -14.00
C ASN A 24 4.15 10.29 -13.78
N LYS A 25 3.60 11.50 -13.65
CA LYS A 25 2.16 11.70 -13.42
C LYS A 25 1.26 11.00 -14.45
N GLY A 26 1.66 11.00 -15.72
CA GLY A 26 0.93 10.30 -16.80
C GLY A 26 1.08 8.77 -16.83
N ARG A 27 1.87 8.20 -15.91
CA ARG A 27 2.09 6.74 -15.76
C ARG A 27 1.88 6.29 -14.30
N GLU A 28 1.12 7.06 -13.54
CA GLU A 28 0.67 6.66 -12.22
C GLU A 28 -0.23 5.42 -12.33
N ARG A 29 -0.16 4.54 -11.33
CA ARG A 29 -1.02 3.34 -11.27
C ARG A 29 -2.34 3.67 -10.55
N GLU A 30 -3.15 2.69 -10.20
CA GLU A 30 -4.24 2.94 -9.24
C GLU A 30 -3.69 3.36 -7.85
N PRO A 31 -4.45 4.15 -7.05
CA PRO A 31 -4.09 4.44 -5.66
C PRO A 31 -3.95 3.15 -4.84
N GLY A 32 -2.95 3.10 -3.94
CA GLY A 32 -2.68 1.91 -3.14
C GLY A 32 -2.07 0.76 -3.92
N HIS A 33 -1.59 0.97 -5.15
CA HIS A 33 -0.95 -0.06 -5.98
C HIS A 33 0.15 -0.83 -5.24
N LEU A 34 0.20 -2.16 -5.44
CA LEU A 34 1.27 -3.00 -4.91
C LEU A 34 2.43 -3.08 -5.90
N LYS A 35 3.62 -2.70 -5.46
CA LYS A 35 4.86 -2.86 -6.23
C LYS A 35 5.79 -3.85 -5.54
N ASN A 36 6.20 -4.90 -6.25
CA ASN A 36 7.22 -5.82 -5.73
C ASN A 36 8.59 -5.14 -5.73
N MET A 37 9.17 -4.96 -4.54
CA MET A 37 10.46 -4.29 -4.33
C MET A 37 11.25 -4.97 -3.20
N TYR A 38 12.54 -4.65 -3.09
CA TYR A 38 13.34 -5.09 -1.95
C TYR A 38 13.02 -4.23 -0.71
N CYS A 39 12.69 -4.87 0.41
CA CYS A 39 12.52 -4.20 1.70
C CYS A 39 13.85 -4.15 2.44
N LEU A 40 14.35 -2.94 2.74
CA LEU A 40 15.59 -2.79 3.52
C LEU A 40 15.46 -3.34 4.95
N TYR A 41 14.25 -3.38 5.51
CA TYR A 41 14.01 -3.85 6.87
C TYR A 41 13.75 -5.36 6.94
N CYS A 42 13.03 -5.93 5.97
CA CYS A 42 12.80 -7.38 5.91
C CYS A 42 13.94 -8.12 5.21
N GLN A 43 14.85 -7.40 4.55
CA GLN A 43 15.98 -7.92 3.77
C GLN A 43 15.58 -8.94 2.69
N LYS A 44 14.36 -8.81 2.15
CA LYS A 44 13.80 -9.69 1.11
C LYS A 44 12.96 -8.88 0.14
N LYS A 45 12.73 -9.44 -1.06
CA LYS A 45 11.73 -8.92 -2.00
C LYS A 45 10.34 -9.18 -1.45
N THR A 46 9.50 -8.16 -1.41
CA THR A 46 8.09 -8.25 -1.03
C THR A 46 7.31 -7.08 -1.65
N ASN A 47 6.00 -7.11 -1.55
CA ASN A 47 5.17 -6.06 -2.07
C ASN A 47 5.19 -4.83 -1.14
N MET A 48 5.17 -3.66 -1.76
CA MET A 48 5.08 -2.37 -1.11
C MET A 48 3.81 -1.69 -1.59
N VAL A 49 3.03 -1.13 -0.68
CA VAL A 49 1.89 -0.28 -1.02
C VAL A 49 2.41 1.11 -1.38
N GLU A 50 1.99 1.59 -2.53
CA GLU A 50 2.26 2.95 -2.98
C GLU A 50 1.24 3.94 -2.40
N VAL A 51 1.73 4.87 -1.56
CA VAL A 51 0.95 5.99 -0.99
C VAL A 51 1.45 7.28 -1.62
N ARG A 52 0.52 8.09 -2.15
CA ARG A 52 0.86 9.38 -2.79
C ARG A 52 0.72 10.49 -1.77
N GLU A 53 1.68 11.42 -1.80
CA GLU A 53 1.62 12.63 -0.96
C GLU A 53 0.43 13.53 -1.33
N PHE A 54 0.09 13.57 -2.62
CA PHE A 54 -1.01 14.39 -3.14
C PHE A 54 -1.88 13.59 -4.11
N GLY A 55 -3.20 13.64 -3.90
CA GLY A 55 -4.19 13.03 -4.79
C GLY A 55 -5.44 12.57 -4.05
N SER A 56 -6.53 12.33 -4.78
CA SER A 56 -7.71 11.65 -4.24
C SER A 56 -7.50 10.14 -4.27
N GLY A 57 -7.67 9.47 -3.13
CA GLY A 57 -7.64 8.01 -3.07
C GLY A 57 -7.06 7.49 -1.76
N TYR A 58 -6.20 6.47 -1.92
CA TYR A 58 -5.62 5.68 -0.84
C TYR A 58 -4.56 6.46 -0.04
N THR A 59 -4.76 6.59 1.28
CA THR A 59 -3.90 7.38 2.17
C THR A 59 -2.97 6.52 3.04
N LEU A 60 -2.16 7.17 3.88
CA LEU A 60 -1.37 6.46 4.88
C LEU A 60 -2.26 5.79 5.93
N GLU A 61 -3.32 6.47 6.37
CA GLU A 61 -4.28 5.94 7.32
C GLU A 61 -4.96 4.68 6.78
N ASP A 62 -5.27 4.65 5.48
CA ASP A 62 -5.81 3.47 4.80
C ASP A 62 -4.81 2.29 4.85
N PHE A 63 -3.52 2.58 4.64
CA PHE A 63 -2.46 1.57 4.77
C PHE A 63 -2.34 1.03 6.19
N GLU A 64 -2.28 1.93 7.17
CA GLU A 64 -2.16 1.55 8.58
C GLU A 64 -3.34 0.70 9.02
N LEU A 65 -4.55 1.02 8.54
CA LEU A 65 -5.75 0.24 8.80
C LEU A 65 -5.68 -1.15 8.15
N GLU A 66 -5.35 -1.24 6.85
CA GLU A 66 -5.17 -2.53 6.16
C GLU A 66 -4.11 -3.40 6.86
N PHE A 67 -3.00 -2.79 7.29
CA PHE A 67 -1.91 -3.47 7.96
C PHE A 67 -2.32 -3.98 9.34
N LYS A 68 -2.95 -3.12 10.16
CA LYS A 68 -3.42 -3.46 11.52
C LYS A 68 -4.48 -4.56 11.50
N LEU A 69 -5.34 -4.59 10.48
CA LEU A 69 -6.40 -5.57 10.34
C LEU A 69 -6.02 -6.77 9.46
N HIS A 70 -4.72 -6.97 9.21
CA HIS A 70 -4.17 -8.14 8.52
C HIS A 70 -4.74 -8.38 7.11
N ASN A 71 -5.03 -7.32 6.36
CA ASN A 71 -5.45 -7.46 4.96
C ASN A 71 -4.29 -7.86 4.03
N PHE A 72 -3.07 -8.04 4.53
CA PHE A 72 -1.95 -8.54 3.75
C PHE A 72 -1.60 -9.96 4.20
N ASN A 73 -1.43 -10.87 3.25
CA ASN A 73 -1.02 -12.25 3.52
C ASN A 73 0.50 -12.36 3.70
N LYS A 74 0.99 -13.57 4.01
CA LYS A 74 2.42 -13.87 4.21
C LYS A 74 3.33 -13.60 3.00
N ASP A 75 2.74 -13.48 1.81
CA ASP A 75 3.46 -13.19 0.57
C ASP A 75 3.47 -11.67 0.26
N GLY A 76 2.77 -10.89 1.08
CA GLY A 76 2.63 -9.44 0.93
C GLY A 76 1.53 -9.02 -0.03
N THR A 77 0.67 -9.94 -0.47
CA THR A 77 -0.47 -9.66 -1.34
C THR A 77 -1.69 -9.32 -0.50
N ARG A 78 -2.59 -8.48 -1.02
CA ARG A 78 -3.87 -8.18 -0.38
C ARG A 78 -4.79 -9.42 -0.34
N LYS A 79 -5.42 -9.68 0.80
CA LYS A 79 -6.49 -10.69 0.95
C LYS A 79 -7.77 -10.21 0.29
N LEU A 80 -8.17 -8.95 0.56
CA LEU A 80 -9.27 -8.25 -0.08
C LEU A 80 -8.77 -6.99 -0.79
N ARG A 81 -9.38 -6.65 -1.93
CA ARG A 81 -9.13 -5.35 -2.57
C ARG A 81 -9.59 -4.23 -1.63
N TRP A 82 -9.00 -3.05 -1.76
CA TRP A 82 -9.33 -1.90 -0.90
C TRP A 82 -10.84 -1.58 -0.80
N SER A 83 -11.56 -1.63 -1.93
CA SER A 83 -13.01 -1.43 -1.95
C SER A 83 -13.75 -2.43 -1.05
N ASP A 84 -13.37 -3.70 -1.15
CA ASP A 84 -14.06 -4.82 -0.51
C ASP A 84 -13.65 -4.87 0.98
N PHE A 85 -12.40 -4.55 1.29
CA PHE A 85 -11.89 -4.39 2.64
C PHE A 85 -12.62 -3.27 3.40
N ARG A 86 -12.82 -2.10 2.78
CA ARG A 86 -13.59 -1.01 3.42
C ARG A 86 -15.02 -1.43 3.77
N ILE A 87 -15.68 -2.17 2.88
CA ILE A 87 -17.02 -2.69 3.14
C ILE A 87 -16.99 -3.68 4.30
N HIS A 88 -15.99 -4.58 4.34
CA HIS A 88 -15.80 -5.52 5.45
C HIS A 88 -15.59 -4.80 6.79
N VAL A 89 -14.72 -3.79 6.85
CA VAL A 89 -14.47 -3.02 8.07
C VAL A 89 -15.75 -2.34 8.56
N ASN A 90 -16.54 -1.74 7.66
CA ASN A 90 -17.78 -1.06 8.01
C ASN A 90 -18.88 -2.02 8.51
N ASN A 91 -18.96 -3.22 7.94
CA ASN A 91 -20.04 -4.16 8.26
C ASN A 91 -19.70 -5.10 9.42
N ASN A 92 -18.44 -5.52 9.54
CA ASN A 92 -18.02 -6.62 10.41
C ASN A 92 -16.95 -6.21 11.45
N GLY A 93 -16.32 -5.04 11.30
CA GLY A 93 -15.50 -4.41 12.34
C GLY A 93 -14.33 -5.24 12.88
N GLY A 94 -13.64 -6.03 12.05
CA GLY A 94 -12.66 -7.00 12.56
C GLY A 94 -11.43 -7.25 11.68
N VAL A 95 -10.43 -7.88 12.29
CA VAL A 95 -9.22 -8.43 11.64
C VAL A 95 -9.63 -9.47 10.60
N LEU A 96 -8.91 -9.51 9.48
CA LEU A 96 -9.02 -10.57 8.49
C LEU A 96 -8.08 -11.71 8.87
N ASP A 97 -8.65 -12.86 9.26
CA ASP A 97 -7.90 -14.08 9.58
C ASP A 97 -7.25 -14.72 8.33
#